data_AF-A9KCG3-F1
#
_entry.id   AF-A9KCG3-F1
#
_cell.length_a   1.000
_cell.length_b   1.000
_cell.length_c   1.000
_cell.angle_alpha   90.00
_cell.angle_beta   90.00
_cell.angle_gamma   90.00
#
_symmetry.space_group_name_H-M   'P 1'
#
loop_
_entity.id
_entity.type
_entity.pdbx_description
1 polymer ?
#
loop_
_entity_poly.entity_id
_entity_poly.type
_entity_poly.pdbx_seq_one_letter_code
_entity_poly.pdbx_strand_id
1 'polypeptide(L)' 'MAKMGKKQISGHKTVSCDQCNTQISLSTALTAEGADYVKHFCGKACYNAWLAEHTK' A
#
# COMPACT_ATOMS: atom_id res chain seq x y z
N MET A 1 32.46 0.47 -1.96
CA MET A 1 31.13 0.02 -1.50
C MET A 1 30.10 1.11 -1.84
N ALA A 2 29.64 1.20 -3.09
CA ALA A 2 28.66 2.21 -3.49
C ALA A 2 27.29 1.54 -3.62
N LYS A 3 26.39 1.85 -2.68
CA LYS A 3 25.01 1.37 -2.65
C LYS A 3 24.30 1.85 -3.91
N MET A 4 23.97 0.91 -4.79
CA MET A 4 23.15 1.13 -5.98
C MET A 4 21.79 1.67 -5.53
N GLY A 5 21.63 2.99 -5.60
CA GLY A 5 20.34 3.65 -5.44
C GLY A 5 19.41 3.15 -6.52
N LYS A 6 18.31 2.50 -6.13
CA LYS A 6 17.25 2.09 -7.03
C LYS A 6 16.59 3.35 -7.60
N LYS A 7 17.13 3.84 -8.71
CA LYS A 7 16.52 4.86 -9.55
C LYS A 7 15.34 4.22 -10.27
N GLN A 8 14.12 4.63 -9.93
CA GLN A 8 12.92 4.26 -10.68
C GLN A 8 12.09 5.52 -10.92
N ILE A 9 12.38 6.19 -12.03
CA ILE A 9 11.57 7.28 -12.59
C ILE A 9 10.92 6.68 -13.84
N SER A 10 9.69 6.20 -13.72
CA SER A 10 8.81 5.93 -14.88
C SER A 10 7.40 5.58 -14.41
N GLY A 11 6.55 6.59 -14.22
CA GLY A 11 5.08 6.42 -14.23
C GLY A 11 4.45 5.59 -13.10
N HIS A 12 5.12 5.42 -11.96
CA HIS A 12 4.58 4.62 -10.87
C HIS A 12 3.45 5.38 -10.16
N LYS A 13 2.18 4.99 -10.40
CA LYS A 13 1.04 5.50 -9.62
C LYS A 13 1.38 5.34 -8.13
N THR A 14 1.37 6.43 -7.39
CA THR A 14 1.43 6.41 -5.94
C THR A 14 0.00 6.47 -5.42
N VAL A 15 -0.29 5.67 -4.41
CA VAL A 15 -1.59 5.60 -3.75
C VAL A 15 -1.42 5.96 -2.28
N SER A 16 -2.49 6.43 -1.66
CA SER A 16 -2.50 6.71 -0.23
C SER A 16 -3.01 5.47 0.51
N CYS A 17 -2.35 5.12 1.61
CA CYS A 17 -2.81 4.07 2.50
C CYS A 17 -4.16 4.46 3.11
N ASP A 18 -5.16 3.58 3.04
CA ASP A 18 -6.52 3.83 3.53
C ASP A 18 -6.61 3.91 5.07
N GLN A 19 -5.55 3.50 5.77
CA GLN A 19 -5.51 3.41 7.24
C GLN A 19 -4.72 4.54 7.89
N CYS A 20 -3.59 4.92 7.29
CA CYS A 20 -2.67 5.91 7.85
C CYS A 20 -2.40 7.09 6.92
N ASN A 21 -3.07 7.15 5.77
CA ASN A 21 -2.92 8.19 4.74
C ASN A 21 -1.46 8.39 4.24
N THR A 22 -0.60 7.40 4.46
CA THR A 22 0.79 7.46 4.00
C THR A 22 0.85 7.23 2.48
N GLN A 23 1.61 8.07 1.79
CA GLN A 23 1.83 7.94 0.35
C GLN A 23 2.81 6.79 0.07
N ILE A 24 2.36 5.83 -0.72
CA ILE A 24 3.10 4.61 -1.07
C ILE A 24 3.03 4.36 -2.57
N SER A 25 4.01 3.63 -3.10
CA SER A 25 4.01 3.21 -4.50
C SER A 25 3.00 2.08 -4.70
N LEU A 26 2.15 2.14 -5.72
CA LEU A 26 1.16 1.10 -6.03
C LEU A 26 1.82 -0.29 -6.24
N SER A 27 3.09 -0.35 -6.64
CA SER A 27 3.86 -1.62 -6.74
C SER A 27 4.14 -2.30 -5.42
N THR A 28 4.34 -1.51 -4.37
CA THR A 28 4.69 -2.00 -3.04
C THR A 28 3.47 -2.01 -2.11
N ALA A 29 2.39 -1.34 -2.53
CA ALA A 29 1.14 -1.30 -1.80
C ALA A 29 0.49 -2.68 -1.76
N LEU A 30 0.02 -3.05 -0.56
CA LEU A 30 -0.90 -4.17 -0.40
C LEU A 30 -2.27 -3.72 -0.87
N THR A 31 -2.82 -4.42 -1.86
CA THR A 31 -4.15 -4.11 -2.40
C THR A 31 -5.11 -5.18 -1.90
N ALA A 32 -6.19 -4.76 -1.23
CA ALA A 32 -7.29 -5.63 -0.87
C ALA A 32 -8.47 -5.30 -1.79
N GLU A 33 -8.85 -6.27 -2.59
CA GLU A 33 -9.97 -6.19 -3.51
C GLU A 33 -11.16 -6.91 -2.87
N GLY A 34 -12.22 -6.15 -2.59
CA GLY A 34 -13.54 -6.66 -2.22
C GLY A 34 -14.48 -6.66 -3.43
N ALA A 35 -15.70 -7.15 -3.24
CA ALA A 35 -16.70 -7.21 -4.31
C ALA A 35 -17.01 -5.82 -4.91
N ASP A 36 -16.97 -4.76 -4.08
CA ASP A 36 -17.34 -3.40 -4.46
C ASP A 36 -16.27 -2.34 -4.11
N TYR A 37 -15.08 -2.75 -3.67
CA TYR A 37 -14.03 -1.81 -3.24
C TYR A 37 -12.62 -2.31 -3.51
N VAL A 38 -11.70 -1.36 -3.70
CA VAL A 38 -10.26 -1.61 -3.77
C VAL A 38 -9.57 -0.70 -2.75
N LYS A 39 -8.98 -1.29 -1.71
CA LYS A 39 -8.24 -0.56 -0.68
C LYS A 39 -6.75 -0.83 -0.80
N HIS A 40 -5.95 0.21 -0.56
CA HIS A 40 -4.49 0.13 -0.63
C HIS A 40 -3.89 0.37 0.75
N PHE A 41 -2.88 -0.42 1.11
CA PHE A 41 -2.24 -0.38 2.42
C PHE A 41 -0.71 -0.30 2.27
N CYS A 42 -0.08 0.48 3.14
CA CYS A 42 1.37 0.66 3.14
C CYS A 42 2.15 -0.56 3.67
N GLY A 43 1.46 -1.46 4.37
CA GLY A 43 2.09 -2.63 4.96
C GLY A 43 1.08 -3.56 5.63
N LYS A 44 1.58 -4.74 6.05
CA LYS A 44 0.77 -5.76 6.72
C LYS A 44 0.20 -5.28 8.06
N ALA A 45 0.88 -4.36 8.76
CA ALA A 45 0.37 -3.81 10.01
C ALA A 45 -0.97 -3.08 9.81
N CYS A 46 -1.04 -2.17 8.82
CA CYS A 46 -2.27 -1.47 8.47
C CYS A 46 -3.33 -2.40 7.88
N TYR A 47 -2.93 -3.36 7.04
CA TYR A 47 -3.87 -4.36 6.50
C TYR A 47 -4.50 -5.21 7.62
N ASN A 48 -3.70 -5.66 8.60
CA ASN A 48 -4.20 -6.46 9.72
C ASN A 48 -5.10 -5.65 10.65
N ALA A 49 -4.78 -4.38 10.91
CA ALA A 49 -5.66 -3.48 11.68
C ALA A 49 -7.02 -3.35 10.98
N TRP A 50 -7.00 -3.06 9.68
CA TRP A 50 -8.21 -2.99 8.86
C TRP A 50 -8.99 -4.32 8.86
N LEU A 51 -8.32 -5.46 8.69
CA LEU A 51 -8.96 -6.77 8.76
C LEU A 51 -9.63 -7.03 10.11
N ALA A 52 -8.97 -6.65 11.22
CA ALA A 52 -9.53 -6.83 12.55
C ALA A 52 -10.79 -5.97 12.78
N GLU A 53 -10.88 -4.80 12.15
CA GLU A 53 -12.07 -3.94 12.20
C GLU A 53 -13.20 -4.43 11.29
N HIS A 54 -12.88 -5.03 10.13
CA HIS A 54 -13.86 -5.46 9.13
C HIS A 54 -14.27 -6.94 9.17
N THR A 55 -13.53 -7.80 9.87
CA THR A 55 -13.84 -9.25 10.03
C THR A 55 -14.74 -9.52 11.23
N LYS A 56 -15.63 -8.59 11.58
CA LYS A 56 -16.52 -8.71 12.74
C LYS A 56 -17.96 -8.97 12.34
#